data_AF-A0A4R6CU67-F1
#
_entry.id   AF-A0A4R6CU67-F1
#
_cell.length_a   1.000
_cell.length_b   1.000
_cell.length_c   1.000
_cell.angle_alpha   90.00
_cell.angle_beta   90.00
_cell.angle_gamma   90.00
#
_symmetry.space_group_name_H-M   'P 1'
#
loop_
_entity.id
_entity.type
_entity.pdbx_description
1 polymer ?
#
loop_
_entity_poly.entity_id
_entity_poly.type
_entity_poly.pdbx_seq_one_letter_code
_entity_poly.pdbx_strand_id
1 'polypeptide(L)'
;MIPEISEKQFHQQLAEAISDLIAKRLNIYPKQALNLFEKSRVYKDLMNSDDEFDQMMPADFFDLWKNERLVGVPVSSADIANGLLKDKKYK
;
A
#
# COMPACT_ATOMS: atom_id res chain seq x y z
N MET A 1 4.09 -16.93 -26.32
CA MET A 1 4.61 -15.67 -25.76
C MET A 1 3.63 -15.21 -24.71
N ILE A 2 4.05 -15.16 -23.45
CA ILE A 2 3.28 -14.48 -22.41
C ILE A 2 3.46 -12.99 -22.71
N PRO A 3 2.39 -12.19 -22.85
CA PRO A 3 2.55 -10.76 -23.07
C PRO A 3 3.27 -10.16 -21.86
N GLU A 4 4.40 -9.49 -22.10
CA GLU A 4 5.04 -8.64 -21.09
C GLU A 4 4.06 -7.52 -20.78
N ILE A 5 3.49 -7.55 -19.58
CA ILE A 5 2.73 -6.43 -19.03
C ILE A 5 3.71 -5.26 -18.84
N SER A 6 3.29 -4.04 -19.18
CA SER A 6 4.12 -2.88 -18.85
C SER A 6 4.14 -2.67 -17.33
N GLU A 7 5.22 -2.11 -16.82
CA GLU A 7 5.40 -1.77 -15.40
C GLU A 7 4.20 -0.95 -14.86
N LYS A 8 3.73 0.02 -15.65
CA LYS A 8 2.52 0.78 -15.34
C LYS A 8 1.27 -0.11 -15.20
N GLN A 9 1.10 -1.10 -16.08
CA GLN A 9 -0.02 -2.03 -15.99
C GLN A 9 0.10 -2.96 -14.78
N PHE A 10 1.32 -3.38 -14.44
CA PHE A 10 1.59 -4.16 -13.24
C PHE A 10 1.21 -3.38 -11.97
N HIS A 11 1.70 -2.15 -11.81
CA HIS A 11 1.35 -1.29 -10.68
C HIS A 11 -0.15 -1.01 -10.59
N GLN A 12 -0.83 -0.84 -11.72
CA GLN A 12 -2.28 -0.67 -11.75
C GLN A 12 -3.03 -1.92 -11.26
N GLN A 13 -2.66 -3.11 -11.74
CA GLN A 13 -3.26 -4.37 -11.27
C GLN A 13 -3.02 -4.61 -9.78
N LEU A 14 -1.81 -4.28 -9.32
CA LEU A 14 -1.47 -4.37 -7.90
C LEU A 14 -2.30 -3.38 -7.07
N ALA A 15 -2.48 -2.15 -7.54
CA ALA A 15 -3.33 -1.15 -6.88
C ALA A 15 -4.81 -1.57 -6.82
N GLU A 16 -5.33 -2.20 -7.86
CA GLU A 16 -6.68 -2.79 -7.88
C GLU A 16 -6.80 -3.92 -6.85
N ALA A 17 -5.84 -4.83 -6.79
CA ALA A 17 -5.83 -5.93 -5.82
C ALA A 17 -5.77 -5.42 -4.36
N ILE A 18 -4.99 -4.37 -4.10
CA ILE A 18 -4.92 -3.72 -2.78
C ILE A 18 -6.28 -3.06 -2.46
N SER A 19 -6.89 -2.38 -3.43
CA SER A 19 -8.19 -1.72 -3.27
C SER A 19 -9.30 -2.71 -2.96
N ASP A 20 -9.30 -3.88 -3.59
CA ASP A 20 -10.23 -4.97 -3.27
C ASP A 20 -10.05 -5.48 -1.84
N LEU A 21 -8.81 -5.54 -1.35
CA LEU A 21 -8.53 -5.94 0.02
C LEU A 21 -9.01 -4.88 1.02
N ILE A 22 -8.80 -3.58 0.72
CA ILE A 22 -9.35 -2.46 1.50
C ILE A 22 -10.88 -2.51 1.53
N ALA A 23 -11.52 -2.73 0.37
CA ALA A 23 -12.96 -2.81 0.23
C ALA A 23 -13.55 -3.90 1.12
N LYS A 24 -12.96 -5.11 1.09
CA LYS A 24 -13.37 -6.25 1.93
C LYS A 24 -13.18 -5.95 3.42
N ARG A 25 -12.08 -5.31 3.81
CA ARG A 25 -11.76 -5.02 5.22
C ARG A 25 -12.63 -3.93 5.83
N LEU A 26 -13.00 -2.92 5.04
CA LEU A 26 -13.84 -1.81 5.48
C LEU A 26 -15.34 -2.01 5.18
N ASN A 27 -15.70 -3.07 4.46
CA ASN A 27 -17.06 -3.32 3.98
C ASN A 27 -17.61 -2.13 3.16
N ILE A 28 -16.82 -1.68 2.18
CA ILE A 28 -17.17 -0.59 1.26
C ILE A 28 -17.07 -1.05 -0.20
N TYR A 29 -17.57 -0.25 -1.14
CA TYR A 29 -17.47 -0.59 -2.56
C TYR A 29 -16.03 -0.49 -3.07
N PRO A 30 -15.59 -1.36 -4.01
CA PRO A 30 -14.24 -1.32 -4.58
C PRO A 30 -13.83 0.06 -5.12
N LYS A 31 -14.74 0.76 -5.81
CA LYS A 31 -14.48 2.13 -6.30
C LYS A 31 -14.22 3.14 -5.18
N GLN A 32 -14.89 2.99 -4.04
CA GLN A 32 -14.64 3.86 -2.88
C GLN A 32 -13.31 3.52 -2.23
N ALA A 33 -12.95 2.24 -2.16
CA ALA A 33 -11.66 1.79 -1.65
C ALA A 33 -10.50 2.27 -2.52
N LEU A 34 -10.62 2.19 -3.85
CA LEU A 34 -9.63 2.72 -4.78
C LEU A 34 -9.45 4.23 -4.59
N ASN A 35 -10.55 5.00 -4.57
CA ASN A 35 -10.48 6.45 -4.32
C ASN A 35 -9.84 6.82 -2.96
N LEU A 36 -9.95 5.94 -1.95
CA LEU A 36 -9.28 6.11 -0.66
C LEU A 36 -7.80 5.75 -0.74
N PHE A 37 -7.47 4.71 -1.50
CA PHE A 37 -6.10 4.26 -1.69
C PHE A 37 -5.30 5.26 -2.54
N GLU A 38 -5.85 5.79 -3.62
CA GLU A 38 -5.22 6.80 -4.49
C GLU A 38 -4.74 8.07 -3.76
N LYS A 39 -5.35 8.38 -2.61
CA LYS A 39 -4.99 9.53 -1.78
C LYS A 39 -3.81 9.27 -0.84
N SER A 40 -3.42 8.01 -0.67
CA SER A 40 -2.36 7.61 0.25
C SER A 40 -0.98 7.88 -0.34
N ARG A 41 0.02 7.95 0.56
CA ARG A 41 1.41 7.98 0.15
C ARG A 41 1.83 6.62 -0.42
N VAL A 42 1.34 5.52 0.16
CA VAL A 42 1.61 4.15 -0.36
C VAL A 42 1.24 4.01 -1.84
N TYR A 43 0.12 4.57 -2.27
CA TYR A 43 -0.27 4.52 -3.69
C TYR A 43 0.68 5.34 -4.57
N LYS A 44 1.09 6.52 -4.11
CA LYS A 44 2.05 7.35 -4.85
C LYS A 44 3.39 6.65 -4.96
N ASP A 45 3.84 6.02 -3.89
CA ASP A 45 5.11 5.29 -3.88
C ASP A 45 5.03 4.08 -4.83
N LEU A 46 3.92 3.31 -4.80
CA LEU A 46 3.66 2.22 -5.76
C LEU A 46 3.62 2.68 -7.23
N MET A 47 3.07 3.86 -7.52
CA MET A 47 2.97 4.33 -8.91
C MET A 47 4.30 4.89 -9.45
N ASN A 48 5.26 5.17 -8.58
CA ASN A 48 6.56 5.73 -8.93
C ASN A 48 7.72 4.80 -8.51
N SER A 49 7.42 3.56 -8.13
CA SER A 49 8.41 2.58 -7.72
C SER A 49 8.98 1.86 -8.92
N ASP A 50 10.23 1.41 -8.79
CA ASP A 50 10.90 0.62 -9.80
C ASP A 50 10.88 -0.86 -9.38
N ASP A 51 11.75 -1.29 -8.44
CA ASP A 51 11.97 -2.74 -8.16
C ASP A 51 11.58 -3.25 -6.75
N GLU A 52 11.62 -2.42 -5.69
CA GLU A 52 11.39 -2.90 -4.31
C GLU A 52 9.93 -3.28 -4.04
N PHE A 53 9.01 -2.66 -4.76
CA PHE A 53 7.57 -2.84 -4.58
C PHE A 53 7.03 -4.07 -5.33
N ASP A 54 7.78 -4.60 -6.29
CA ASP A 54 7.43 -5.80 -7.06
C ASP A 54 7.47 -7.08 -6.22
N GLN A 55 8.24 -7.07 -5.12
CA GLN A 55 8.36 -8.21 -4.20
C GLN A 55 7.30 -8.19 -3.09
N MET A 56 6.54 -7.10 -2.96
CA MET A 56 5.54 -6.94 -1.91
C MET A 56 4.20 -7.51 -2.33
N MET A 57 3.54 -8.23 -1.43
CA MET A 57 2.20 -8.77 -1.67
C MET A 57 1.14 -7.70 -1.35
N PRO A 58 -0.07 -7.75 -1.94
CA PRO A 58 -1.15 -6.80 -1.62
C PRO A 58 -1.46 -6.65 -0.13
N ALA A 59 -1.23 -7.70 0.66
CA ALA A 59 -1.39 -7.68 2.11
C ALA A 59 -0.36 -6.77 2.81
N ASP A 60 0.88 -6.72 2.32
CA ASP A 60 1.95 -5.88 2.88
C ASP A 60 1.65 -4.41 2.61
N PHE A 61 1.22 -4.09 1.39
CA PHE A 61 0.73 -2.75 1.04
C PHE A 61 -0.46 -2.30 1.88
N PHE A 62 -1.39 -3.20 2.14
CA PHE A 62 -2.52 -2.90 3.01
C PHE A 62 -2.07 -2.58 4.43
N ASP A 63 -1.08 -3.30 4.94
CA ASP A 63 -0.50 -3.03 6.25
C ASP A 63 0.17 -1.64 6.29
N LEU A 64 0.98 -1.31 5.28
CA LEU A 64 1.56 0.03 5.13
C LEU A 64 0.47 1.11 5.06
N TRP A 65 -0.56 0.92 4.24
CA TRP A 65 -1.65 1.88 4.06
C TRP A 65 -2.45 2.07 5.34
N LYS A 66 -2.73 0.98 6.05
CA LYS A 66 -3.43 1.02 7.33
C LYS A 66 -2.60 1.79 8.35
N ASN A 67 -1.30 1.51 8.44
CA ASN A 67 -0.42 2.16 9.41
C ASN A 67 -0.17 3.63 9.07
N GLU A 68 -0.08 4.00 7.79
CA GLU A 68 -0.05 5.40 7.36
C GLU A 68 -1.21 6.20 7.96
N ARG A 69 -2.41 5.61 7.99
CA ARG A 69 -3.59 6.27 8.56
C ARG A 69 -3.58 6.31 10.10
N LEU A 70 -2.90 5.37 10.75
CA LEU A 70 -2.84 5.28 12.21
C LEU A 70 -1.74 6.18 12.80
N VAL A 71 -0.59 6.27 12.12
CA VAL A 71 0.63 6.92 12.65
C VAL A 71 1.19 8.02 11.75
N GLY A 72 0.55 8.29 10.60
CA GLY A 72 0.92 9.35 9.66
C GLY A 72 2.04 8.99 8.68
N VAL A 73 2.59 7.78 8.76
CA VAL A 73 3.70 7.31 7.91
C VAL A 73 3.49 5.87 7.44
N PRO A 74 3.83 5.54 6.17
CA PRO A 74 3.69 4.19 5.64
C PRO A 74 4.81 3.30 6.18
N VAL A 75 4.57 2.65 7.32
CA VAL A 75 5.53 1.76 7.98
C VAL A 75 4.90 0.41 8.24
N SER A 76 5.68 -0.65 8.15
CA SER A 76 5.16 -2.00 8.38
C SER A 76 4.87 -2.22 9.86
N SER A 77 3.89 -3.07 10.17
CA SER A 77 3.59 -3.47 11.54
C SER A 77 4.78 -4.18 12.19
N ALA A 78 5.63 -4.85 11.40
CA ALA A 78 6.88 -5.44 11.87
C ALA A 78 7.86 -4.36 12.36
N ASP A 79 8.02 -3.27 11.60
CA ASP A 79 8.89 -2.15 11.99
C ASP A 79 8.37 -1.42 13.23
N ILE A 80 7.04 -1.25 13.34
CA ILE A 80 6.41 -0.71 14.55
C ILE A 80 6.71 -1.60 15.75
N ALA A 81 6.55 -2.92 15.61
CA ALA A 81 6.81 -3.89 16.68
C ALA A 81 8.29 -3.89 17.10
N ASN A 82 9.19 -3.69 16.14
CA ASN A 82 10.63 -3.56 16.38
C ASN A 82 11.04 -2.21 16.99
N GLY A 83 10.09 -1.30 17.25
CA GLY A 83 10.34 -0.07 17.99
C GLY A 83 10.66 1.15 17.13
N LEU A 84 10.53 1.07 15.80
CA LEU A 84 10.87 2.18 14.89
C LEU A 84 10.13 3.50 15.24
N LEU A 85 8.92 3.40 15.79
CA LEU A 85 8.14 4.56 16.23
C LEU A 85 8.40 4.97 17.70
N LYS A 86 9.03 4.11 18.51
CA LYS A 86 9.39 4.44 19.90
C LYS A 86 10.63 5.35 19.96
N ASP A 87 11.53 5.20 18.99
CA ASP A 87 12.77 5.99 18.94
C ASP A 87 12.58 7.38 18.30
N LYS A 88 11.54 7.56 17.48
CA LYS A 88 11.17 8.88 16.97
C LYS A 88 10.25 9.60 17.95
N LYS A 89 10.86 10.22 18.96
CA LYS A 89 10.31 11.47 19.54
C LYS A 89 10.26 12.49 18.40
N TYR A 90 9.17 12.50 17.64
CA TYR A 90 8.77 13.67 16.86
C TYR A 90 8.48 14.78 17.88
N LYS A 91 9.52 15.56 18.20
CA LYS A 91 9.42 16.84 18.89
C LYS A 91 8.99 17.92 17.89
#